data_AF-A0A662GL31-F1
#
_entry.id   AF-A0A662GL31-F1
#
_cell.length_a   1.000
_cell.length_b   1.000
_cell.length_c   1.000
_cell.angle_alpha   90.00
_cell.angle_beta   90.00
_cell.angle_gamma   90.00
#
_symmetry.space_group_name_H-M   'P 1'
#
loop_
_entity.id
_entity.type
_entity.pdbx_description
1 polymer ?
#
loop_
_entity_poly.entity_id
_entity_poly.type
_entity_poly.pdbx_seq_one_letter_code
_entity_poly.pdbx_strand_id
1 'polypeptide(L)'
;MGVGMGVGKSKVDNRWRITLPAKARGNLKPGDTVIVEERGNIIILRKVIDPLKIFSETKLYLNNKEMMLKDAAEAKHVYGGLKE
;
A
#
# COMPACT_ATOMS: atom_id res chain seq x y z
N MET A 1 -12.47 -18.63 6.18
CA MET A 1 -12.13 -17.33 6.81
C MET A 1 -12.77 -16.22 6.01
N GLY A 2 -13.99 -15.81 6.39
CA GLY A 2 -14.69 -14.72 5.71
C GLY A 2 -14.27 -13.38 6.30
N VAL A 3 -13.65 -12.51 5.51
CA VAL A 3 -13.33 -11.14 5.91
C VAL A 3 -14.64 -10.35 5.89
N GLY A 4 -15.37 -10.37 7.01
CA GLY A 4 -16.56 -9.56 7.19
C GLY A 4 -16.17 -8.08 7.23
N MET A 5 -16.35 -7.36 6.12
CA MET A 5 -16.24 -5.90 6.11
C MET A 5 -17.30 -5.34 7.05
N GLY A 6 -16.89 -4.92 8.25
CA GLY A 6 -17.79 -4.36 9.24
C GLY A 6 -18.28 -2.98 8.80
N VAL A 7 -19.50 -2.92 8.29
CA VAL A 7 -20.17 -1.65 7.99
C VAL A 7 -20.50 -0.96 9.31
N GLY A 8 -20.06 0.28 9.48
CA GLY A 8 -20.47 1.14 10.58
C GLY A 8 -21.30 2.30 10.05
N LYS A 9 -22.35 2.69 10.79
CA LYS A 9 -23.12 3.90 10.51
C LYS A 9 -22.46 5.08 11.23
N SER A 10 -22.48 6.24 10.59
CA SER A 10 -22.01 7.50 11.20
C SER A 10 -22.94 8.63 10.78
N LYS A 11 -23.11 9.62 11.66
CA LYS A 11 -23.93 10.81 11.38
C LYS A 11 -23.00 11.95 10.95
N VAL A 12 -23.43 12.71 9.94
CA VAL A 12 -22.77 13.96 9.55
C VAL A 12 -22.93 14.97 10.68
N ASP A 13 -21.83 15.55 11.14
CA ASP A 13 -21.84 16.56 12.19
C ASP A 13 -22.22 17.95 11.66
N ASN A 14 -22.40 18.91 12.57
CA ASN A 14 -22.80 20.28 12.21
C ASN A 14 -21.73 21.04 11.40
N ARG A 15 -20.52 20.47 11.24
CA ARG A 15 -19.43 21.02 10.45
C ARG A 15 -19.26 20.27 9.12
N TRP A 16 -20.26 19.48 8.72
CA TRP A 16 -20.23 18.68 7.49
C TRP A 16 -19.14 17.60 7.46
N ARG A 17 -18.75 17.08 8.62
CA ARG A 17 -17.75 16.00 8.74
C ARG A 17 -18.40 14.69 9.10
N ILE A 18 -17.77 13.59 8.72
CA ILE A 18 -18.12 12.24 9.16
C ILE A 18 -17.00 11.67 10.02
N THR A 19 -17.37 10.98 11.10
CA THR A 19 -16.41 10.20 11.89
C THR A 19 -16.39 8.78 11.35
N LEU A 20 -15.22 8.31 10.90
CA LEU A 20 -15.07 6.93 10.44
C LEU A 20 -15.25 5.94 11.61
N PRO A 21 -16.24 5.03 11.54
CA PRO A 21 -16.42 3.97 12.52
C PRO A 21 -15.18 3.09 12.62
N ALA A 22 -14.87 2.58 13.81
CA ALA A 22 -13.64 1.81 14.05
C ALA A 22 -13.46 0.62 13.08
N LYS A 23 -14.56 -0.09 12.78
CA LYS A 23 -14.55 -1.23 11.84
C LYS A 23 -14.28 -0.83 10.38
N ALA A 24 -14.66 0.38 9.99
CA ALA A 24 -14.50 0.89 8.63
C ALA A 24 -13.21 1.70 8.43
N ARG A 25 -12.53 2.10 9.51
CA ARG A 25 -11.30 2.90 9.48
C ARG A 25 -10.13 2.18 8.80
N GLY A 26 -10.09 0.85 8.87
CA GLY A 26 -9.00 0.05 8.32
C GLY A 26 -7.64 0.48 8.88
N ASN A 27 -6.70 0.79 7.99
CA ASN A 27 -5.34 1.23 8.32
C ASN A 27 -5.14 2.76 8.24
N LEU A 28 -6.22 3.54 8.14
CA LEU A 28 -6.15 5.01 8.15
C LEU A 28 -5.78 5.52 9.56
N LYS A 29 -4.80 6.42 9.60
CA LYS A 29 -4.31 7.09 10.80
C LYS A 29 -4.57 8.60 10.72
N PRO A 30 -4.71 9.29 11.86
CA PRO A 30 -4.75 10.75 11.86
C PRO A 30 -3.53 11.34 11.12
N GLY A 31 -3.76 12.31 10.26
CA GLY A 31 -2.72 12.94 9.43
C GLY A 31 -2.44 12.26 8.09
N ASP A 32 -3.00 11.06 7.83
CA ASP A 32 -2.89 10.45 6.50
C ASP A 32 -3.59 11.32 5.44
N THR A 33 -2.96 11.46 4.28
CA THR A 33 -3.61 12.00 3.09
C THR A 33 -4.42 10.91 2.41
N VAL A 34 -5.65 11.23 1.99
CA VAL A 34 -6.57 10.31 1.32
C VAL A 34 -7.01 10.86 -0.03
N ILE A 35 -7.19 9.96 -0.99
CA ILE A 35 -7.88 10.21 -2.25
C ILE A 35 -9.37 10.03 -2.00
N VAL A 36 -10.16 11.01 -2.45
CA VAL A 36 -11.63 10.99 -2.37
C VAL A 36 -12.18 10.90 -3.78
N GLU A 37 -12.94 9.84 -4.08
CA GLU A 37 -13.62 9.67 -5.36
C GLU A 37 -15.13 9.59 -5.17
N GLU A 38 -15.87 10.28 -6.03
CA GLU A 38 -17.31 10.10 -6.18
C GLU A 38 -17.61 9.04 -7.25
N ARG A 39 -18.48 8.08 -6.92
CA ARG A 39 -19.01 7.09 -7.85
C ARG A 39 -20.52 6.97 -7.67
N GLY A 40 -21.27 7.82 -8.38
CA GLY A 40 -22.72 7.89 -8.26
C GLY A 40 -23.12 8.31 -6.84
N ASN A 41 -23.78 7.43 -6.10
CA ASN A 41 -24.20 7.68 -4.71
C ASN A 41 -23.18 7.20 -3.65
N ILE A 42 -21.96 6.85 -4.06
CA ILE A 42 -20.91 6.31 -3.18
C ILE A 42 -19.71 7.25 -3.18
N ILE A 43 -19.17 7.52 -1.99
CA ILE A 43 -17.86 8.15 -1.82
C ILE A 43 -16.85 7.07 -1.44
N ILE A 44 -15.77 6.97 -2.21
CA ILE A 44 -14.67 6.05 -1.96
C ILE A 44 -13.50 6.84 -1.38
N LEU A 45 -13.04 6.43 -0.20
CA LEU A 45 -11.84 6.95 0.45
C LEU A 45 -10.71 5.93 0.30
N ARG A 46 -9.59 6.33 -0.31
CA ARG A 46 -8.39 5.49 -0.41
C ARG A 46 -7.21 6.20 0.23
N LYS A 47 -6.41 5.49 1.01
CA LYS A 47 -5.15 6.02 1.51
C LYS A 47 -4.23 6.33 0.33
N VAL A 48 -3.62 7.52 0.31
CA VAL A 48 -2.57 7.82 -0.66
C VAL A 48 -1.39 6.91 -0.36
N ILE A 49 -0.95 6.20 -1.39
CA ILE A 49 0.25 5.40 -1.36
C ILE A 49 1.29 6.18 -2.17
N ASP A 50 2.47 6.40 -1.59
CA ASP A 50 3.61 6.94 -2.32
C ASP A 50 4.33 5.79 -3.04
N PRO A 51 4.26 5.69 -4.38
CA PRO A 51 4.90 4.61 -5.12
C PRO A 51 6.43 4.64 -4.99
N LEU A 52 7.05 5.82 -4.85
CA LEU A 52 8.50 5.95 -4.69
C LEU A 52 8.93 5.43 -3.33
N LYS A 53 8.13 5.69 -2.30
CA LYS A 53 8.35 5.12 -0.97
C LYS A 53 8.25 3.59 -1.01
N ILE A 54 7.22 3.04 -1.64
CA ILE A 54 7.11 1.57 -1.82
C ILE A 54 8.32 1.02 -2.57
N PHE A 55 8.70 1.65 -3.68
CA PHE A 55 9.83 1.20 -4.49
C PHE A 55 11.14 1.18 -3.70
N SER A 56 11.43 2.26 -2.94
CA SER A 56 12.65 2.36 -2.13
C SER A 56 12.67 1.41 -0.92
N GLU A 57 11.52 1.11 -0.33
CA GLU A 57 11.42 0.16 0.78
C GLU A 57 11.40 -1.31 0.30
N THR A 58 11.02 -1.56 -0.96
CA THR A 58 10.97 -2.89 -1.54
C THR A 58 12.38 -3.37 -1.86
N LYS A 59 12.98 -4.11 -0.93
CA LYS A 59 14.23 -4.82 -1.15
C LYS A 59 13.93 -6.18 -1.77
N LEU A 60 14.27 -6.33 -3.05
CA LEU A 60 14.25 -7.61 -3.74
C LEU A 60 15.43 -8.45 -3.25
N TYR A 61 15.18 -9.31 -2.28
CA TYR A 61 16.18 -10.28 -1.83
C TYR A 61 16.06 -11.56 -2.64
N LEU A 62 17.20 -12.05 -3.14
CA LEU A 62 17.30 -13.42 -3.60
C LEU A 62 17.20 -14.34 -2.37
N ASN A 63 16.37 -15.38 -2.42
CA ASN A 63 16.22 -16.37 -1.34
C ASN A 63 17.53 -17.16 -1.04
N ASN A 64 18.63 -16.85 -1.72
CA ASN A 64 19.93 -17.45 -1.51
C ASN A 64 20.90 -16.40 -0.93
N LYS A 65 21.28 -16.58 0.34
CA LYS A 65 22.20 -15.70 1.08
C LYS A 65 23.57 -15.56 0.42
N GLU A 66 24.06 -16.59 -0.27
CA GLU A 66 25.34 -16.54 -0.98
C GLU A 66 25.29 -15.61 -2.19
N MET A 67 24.13 -15.51 -2.86
CA MET A 67 23.96 -14.62 -4.02
C MET A 67 23.74 -13.16 -3.63
N MET A 68 23.26 -12.88 -2.42
CA MET A 68 23.12 -11.50 -1.91
C MET A 68 24.47 -10.80 -1.69
N LEU A 69 25.55 -11.57 -1.50
CA LEU A 69 26.89 -11.07 -1.21
C LEU A 69 27.81 -11.08 -2.45
N LYS A 70 27.36 -11.68 -3.55
CA LYS A 70 28.13 -11.72 -4.80
C LYS A 70 27.93 -10.44 -5.58
N ASP A 71 29.03 -9.91 -6.08
CA ASP A 71 29.02 -8.73 -6.94
C ASP A 71 28.22 -9.02 -8.22
N ALA A 72 27.49 -8.03 -8.72
CA ALA A 72 26.64 -8.17 -9.91
C ALA A 72 27.44 -8.67 -11.13
N ALA A 73 28.75 -8.39 -11.15
CA ALA A 73 29.69 -8.89 -12.16
C ALA A 73 29.84 -10.43 -12.13
N GLU A 74 29.90 -11.06 -10.96
CA GLU A 74 30.03 -12.52 -10.84
C GLU A 74 28.73 -13.24 -11.22
N ALA A 75 27.58 -12.70 -10.82
CA ALA A 75 26.27 -13.30 -11.08
C ALA A 75 25.93 -13.34 -12.59
N LYS A 76 26.45 -12.37 -13.37
CA LYS A 76 26.23 -12.27 -14.81
C LYS A 76 26.79 -13.48 -15.58
N HIS A 77 27.93 -14.01 -15.14
CA HIS A 77 28.56 -15.17 -15.78
C HIS A 77 27.80 -16.47 -15.56
N VAL A 78 27.12 -16.61 -14.42
CA VAL A 78 26.38 -17.84 -14.07
C VAL A 78 25.02 -17.91 -14.76
N TYR A 79 24.34 -16.77 -14.91
CA TYR A 79 22.95 -16.75 -15.40
C TYR A 79 22.78 -16.11 -16.77
N GLY A 80 23.89 -15.81 -17.47
CA GLY A 80 23.85 -15.37 -18.87
C GLY A 80 23.12 -14.05 -19.06
N GLY A 81 23.49 -13.02 -18.31
CA GLY A 81 22.94 -11.69 -18.52
C GLY A 81 23.35 -11.14 -19.89
N LEU A 82 22.39 -10.99 -20.81
CA LEU A 82 22.59 -10.30 -22.08
C LEU A 82 23.06 -8.87 -21.81
N LYS A 83 24.15 -8.49 -22.49
CA LYS A 83 24.74 -7.16 -22.47
C LYS A 83 24.18 -6.45 -23.71
N GLU A 84 23.27 -5.51 -23.52
CA GLU A 84 23.13 -4.36 -24.43
C GLU A 84 23.83 -3.17 -23.78
#